data_AF-A0A2G4RCG5-F1
#
_entry.id   AF-A0A2G4RCG5-F1
#
_cell.length_a   1.000
_cell.length_b   1.000
_cell.length_c   1.000
_cell.angle_alpha   90.00
_cell.angle_beta   90.00
_cell.angle_gamma   90.00
#
_symmetry.space_group_name_H-M   'P 1'
#
loop_
_entity.id
_entity.type
_entity.pdbx_description
1 polymer ?
#
loop_
_entity_poly.entity_id
_entity_poly.type
_entity_poly.pdbx_seq_one_letter_code
_entity_poly.pdbx_strand_id
1 'polypeptide(L)'
;MAEESELLRQKWVRVMGEYVCDGLWQQDGCPACADDLPISAELRQRLLAWAERYNAYDVPPEPTSPPFDMEAFATEGLAIACAIKAELPDWTVIYFDEQQVDDTYRDQPRSDYEYEIKHDSVAFLRH
;
A
#
# COMPACT_ATOMS: atom_id res chain seq x y z
N MET A 1 19.27 -1.88 -23.25
CA MET A 1 19.18 -0.60 -22.54
C MET A 1 18.08 -0.81 -21.53
N ALA A 2 18.41 -1.20 -20.30
CA ALA A 2 17.39 -1.29 -19.26
C ALA A 2 17.01 0.14 -18.94
N GLU A 3 15.81 0.52 -19.36
CA GLU A 3 15.17 1.74 -18.89
C GLU A 3 15.17 1.60 -17.36
N GLU A 4 16.03 2.35 -16.67
CA GLU A 4 15.93 2.43 -15.21
C GLU A 4 14.51 2.91 -14.96
N SER A 5 13.67 2.01 -14.43
CA SER A 5 12.27 2.29 -14.23
C SER A 5 12.12 3.63 -13.52
N GLU A 6 11.21 4.48 -14.02
CA GLU A 6 11.04 5.84 -13.50
C GLU A 6 10.81 5.86 -11.99
N LEU A 7 10.25 4.78 -11.47
CA LEU A 7 10.19 4.39 -10.06
C LEU A 7 11.53 4.49 -9.31
N LEU A 8 12.57 3.84 -9.83
CA LEU A 8 13.93 3.83 -9.24
C LEU A 8 14.56 5.23 -9.28
N ARG A 9 14.23 6.03 -10.30
CA ARG A 9 14.73 7.40 -10.45
C ARG A 9 14.06 8.37 -9.49
N GLN A 10 12.75 8.24 -9.33
CA GLN A 10 11.96 9.10 -8.44
C GLN A 10 12.12 8.70 -6.97
N LYS A 11 12.45 7.43 -6.69
CA LYS A 11 12.53 6.87 -5.33
C LYS A 11 11.26 7.17 -4.53
N TRP A 12 10.13 7.14 -5.21
CA TRP A 12 8.83 7.50 -4.65
C TRP A 12 7.85 6.41 -5.01
N VAL A 13 7.11 5.93 -4.01
CA VAL A 13 6.07 4.95 -4.19
C VAL A 13 4.93 5.22 -3.22
N ARG A 14 3.71 5.00 -3.68
CA ARG A 14 2.50 5.06 -2.88
C ARG A 14 1.87 3.69 -2.80
N VAL A 15 1.65 3.23 -1.58
CA VAL A 15 0.94 1.99 -1.25
C VAL A 15 -0.52 2.35 -1.00
N MET A 16 -1.41 1.85 -1.84
CA MET A 16 -2.84 2.12 -1.81
C MET A 16 -3.57 0.86 -2.27
N GLY A 17 -4.52 0.37 -1.48
CA GLY A 17 -5.37 -0.74 -1.91
C GLY A 17 -6.28 -0.23 -3.01
N GLU A 18 -6.16 -0.79 -4.21
CA GLU A 18 -7.10 -0.51 -5.29
C GLU A 18 -7.43 -1.79 -6.04
N TYR A 19 -8.69 -1.86 -6.48
CA TYR A 19 -9.20 -2.98 -7.26
C TYR A 19 -8.40 -3.13 -8.56
N VAL A 20 -8.01 -4.36 -8.91
CA VAL A 20 -7.29 -4.71 -10.16
C VAL A 20 -5.86 -4.13 -10.27
N CYS A 21 -5.27 -3.67 -9.15
CA CYS A 21 -3.89 -3.19 -9.11
C CYS A 21 -3.06 -3.98 -8.09
N ASP A 22 -1.74 -4.00 -8.25
CA ASP A 22 -0.81 -4.57 -7.27
C ASP A 22 -0.78 -3.76 -5.95
N GLY A 23 -1.59 -2.71 -5.84
CA GLY A 23 -1.68 -1.85 -4.65
C GLY A 23 -0.54 -0.83 -4.55
N LEU A 24 0.13 -0.55 -5.67
CA LEU A 24 1.26 0.37 -5.75
C LEU A 24 1.04 1.40 -6.85
N TRP A 25 1.46 2.64 -6.57
CA TRP A 25 1.34 3.77 -7.45
C TRP A 25 2.65 4.57 -7.51
N GLN A 26 2.98 5.03 -8.71
CA GLN A 26 4.10 5.93 -8.98
C GLN A 26 3.67 7.38 -8.75
N GLN A 27 4.64 8.29 -8.63
CA GLN A 27 4.38 9.71 -8.41
C GLN A 27 3.62 10.35 -9.58
N ASP A 28 3.80 9.82 -10.80
CA ASP A 28 3.07 10.25 -12.00
C ASP A 28 1.59 9.82 -12.00
N GLY A 29 1.14 9.10 -10.96
CA GLY A 29 -0.22 8.57 -10.90
C GLY A 29 -0.43 7.36 -11.81
N CYS A 30 0.65 6.74 -12.29
CA CYS A 30 0.59 5.45 -12.97
C CYS A 30 0.67 4.30 -11.95
N PRO A 31 0.01 3.17 -12.19
CA PRO A 31 0.20 1.98 -11.38
C PRO A 31 1.67 1.54 -11.43
N ALA A 32 2.20 1.18 -10.27
CA ALA A 32 3.53 0.64 -10.08
C ALA A 32 3.43 -0.89 -10.00
N CYS A 33 4.37 -1.59 -10.62
CA CYS A 33 4.46 -3.03 -10.42
C CYS A 33 5.35 -3.34 -9.22
N ALA A 34 4.91 -4.27 -8.39
CA ALA A 34 5.68 -4.69 -7.22
C ALA A 34 7.03 -5.34 -7.58
N ASP A 35 7.16 -5.88 -8.80
CA ASP A 35 8.40 -6.46 -9.33
C ASP A 35 9.47 -5.40 -9.65
N ASP A 36 9.05 -4.14 -9.81
CA ASP A 36 9.90 -3.01 -10.16
C ASP A 36 10.59 -2.39 -8.92
N LEU A 37 10.05 -2.67 -7.73
CA LEU A 37 10.64 -2.27 -6.46
C LEU A 37 11.84 -3.18 -6.13
N PRO A 38 12.99 -2.61 -5.73
CA PRO A 38 14.14 -3.37 -5.27
C PRO A 38 13.95 -3.87 -3.83
N ILE A 39 12.84 -4.57 -3.58
CA ILE A 39 12.46 -5.19 -2.30
C ILE A 39 12.62 -6.70 -2.34
N SER A 40 12.63 -7.34 -1.17
CA SER A 40 12.66 -8.78 -1.02
C SER A 40 11.43 -9.46 -1.65
N ALA A 41 11.63 -10.63 -2.26
CA ALA A 41 10.55 -11.41 -2.86
C ALA A 41 9.45 -11.77 -1.85
N GLU A 42 9.79 -12.01 -0.59
CA GLU A 42 8.83 -12.26 0.48
C GLU A 42 7.88 -11.07 0.70
N LEU A 43 8.42 -9.85 0.75
CA LEU A 43 7.62 -8.64 0.95
C LEU A 43 6.70 -8.39 -0.26
N ARG A 44 7.22 -8.63 -1.46
CA ARG A 44 6.44 -8.56 -2.69
C ARG A 44 5.27 -9.55 -2.68
N GLN A 45 5.51 -10.79 -2.25
CA GLN A 45 4.43 -11.78 -2.14
C GLN A 45 3.38 -11.39 -1.09
N ARG A 46 3.77 -10.75 0.01
CA ARG A 46 2.83 -10.24 1.02
C ARG A 46 1.93 -9.15 0.44
N LEU A 47 2.50 -8.21 -0.32
CA LEU A 47 1.75 -7.16 -1.00
C LEU A 47 0.76 -7.73 -2.02
N LEU A 48 1.20 -8.68 -2.85
CA LEU A 48 0.33 -9.34 -3.82
C LEU A 48 -0.81 -10.12 -3.13
N ALA A 49 -0.52 -10.84 -2.06
CA ALA A 49 -1.52 -11.56 -1.29
C ALA A 49 -2.53 -10.62 -0.62
N TRP A 50 -2.06 -9.46 -0.13
CA TRP A 50 -2.91 -8.42 0.42
C TRP A 50 -3.84 -7.84 -0.67
N ALA A 51 -3.31 -7.43 -1.82
CA ALA A 51 -4.11 -6.93 -2.94
C ALA A 51 -5.12 -7.99 -3.45
N GLU A 52 -4.71 -9.25 -3.52
CA GLU A 52 -5.59 -10.37 -3.90
C GLU A 52 -6.74 -10.55 -2.90
N ARG A 53 -6.50 -10.34 -1.61
CA ARG A 53 -7.54 -10.40 -0.57
C ARG A 53 -8.61 -9.32 -0.76
N TYR A 54 -8.21 -8.12 -1.20
CA TYR A 54 -9.15 -7.06 -1.57
C TYR A 54 -9.89 -7.38 -2.87
N ASN A 55 -9.20 -7.93 -3.88
CA ASN A 55 -9.81 -8.32 -5.14
C ASN A 55 -10.76 -9.53 -5.01
N ALA A 56 -10.52 -10.40 -4.03
CA ALA A 56 -11.41 -11.51 -3.67
C ALA A 56 -12.64 -11.05 -2.87
N TYR A 57 -12.65 -9.80 -2.39
CA TYR A 57 -13.80 -9.24 -1.68
C TYR A 57 -14.89 -8.81 -2.67
N ASP A 58 -15.76 -9.75 -3.03
CA ASP A 58 -16.89 -9.51 -3.95
C ASP A 58 -17.91 -8.54 -3.31
N VAL A 59 -18.19 -7.44 -4.03
CA VAL A 59 -19.26 -6.49 -3.68
C VAL A 59 -20.36 -6.60 -4.75
N PRO A 60 -21.60 -6.98 -4.39
CA PRO A 60 -22.14 -7.08 -3.04
C PRO A 60 -21.73 -8.36 -2.29
N PRO A 61 -21.46 -8.27 -0.98
CA PRO A 61 -21.08 -9.43 -0.20
C PRO A 61 -22.24 -10.45 -0.19
N GLU A 62 -21.93 -11.71 -0.51
CA GLU A 62 -22.87 -12.80 -0.30
C GLU A 62 -23.28 -12.84 1.18
N PRO A 63 -24.55 -13.14 1.51
CA PRO A 63 -25.05 -13.12 2.90
C PRO A 63 -24.34 -14.12 3.84
N THR A 64 -23.55 -15.04 3.28
CA THR A 64 -22.73 -16.02 4.00
C THR A 64 -21.26 -15.61 4.13
N SER A 65 -20.84 -14.53 3.47
CA SER A 65 -19.46 -14.05 3.56
C SER A 65 -19.22 -13.37 4.91
N PRO A 66 -18.09 -13.65 5.58
CA PRO A 66 -17.71 -12.92 6.77
C PRO A 66 -17.59 -11.42 6.44
N PRO A 67 -17.87 -10.52 7.41
CA PRO A 67 -17.62 -9.11 7.23
C PRO A 67 -16.14 -8.91 6.88
N PHE A 68 -15.86 -8.08 5.88
CA PHE A 68 -14.48 -7.78 5.52
C PHE A 68 -13.87 -6.87 6.57
N ASP A 69 -12.87 -7.38 7.29
CA ASP A 69 -12.13 -6.64 8.30
C ASP A 69 -11.24 -5.59 7.62
N MET A 70 -11.83 -4.44 7.27
CA MET A 70 -11.08 -3.29 6.71
C MET A 70 -9.97 -2.83 7.66
N GLU A 71 -10.17 -2.90 8.98
CA GLU A 71 -9.16 -2.54 9.97
C GLU A 71 -7.93 -3.47 9.89
N ALA A 72 -8.16 -4.79 9.82
CA ALA A 72 -7.08 -5.77 9.70
C ALA A 72 -6.37 -5.62 8.35
N PHE A 73 -7.13 -5.35 7.29
CA PHE A 73 -6.61 -5.07 5.96
C PHE A 73 -5.73 -3.81 5.94
N ALA A 74 -6.20 -2.69 6.50
CA ALA A 74 -5.43 -1.46 6.60
C ALA A 74 -4.18 -1.63 7.48
N THR A 75 -4.29 -2.39 8.57
CA THR A 75 -3.13 -2.71 9.44
C THR A 75 -2.08 -3.52 8.67
N GLU A 76 -2.51 -4.49 7.84
CA GLU A 76 -1.61 -5.29 7.02
C GLU A 76 -0.96 -4.46 5.90
N GLY A 77 -1.73 -3.61 5.22
CA GLY A 77 -1.22 -2.67 4.21
C GLY A 77 -0.19 -1.70 4.78
N LEU A 78 -0.46 -1.15 5.98
CA LEU A 78 0.47 -0.31 6.72
C LEU A 78 1.75 -1.07 7.06
N ALA A 79 1.64 -2.30 7.56
CA ALA A 79 2.80 -3.13 7.89
C ALA A 79 3.66 -3.43 6.65
N ILE A 80 3.04 -3.63 5.48
CA ILE A 80 3.75 -3.79 4.21
C ILE A 80 4.47 -2.51 3.82
N ALA A 81 3.79 -1.35 3.84
CA ALA A 81 4.42 -0.05 3.54
C ALA A 81 5.60 0.25 4.48
N CYS A 82 5.45 -0.11 5.75
CA CYS A 82 6.48 -0.02 6.76
C CYS A 82 7.70 -0.90 6.45
N ALA A 83 7.47 -2.16 6.05
CA ALA A 83 8.53 -3.06 5.62
C ALA A 83 9.21 -2.57 4.33
N ILE A 84 8.48 -2.00 3.37
CA ILE A 84 9.06 -1.40 2.15
C ILE A 84 9.99 -0.25 2.57
N LYS A 85 9.54 0.63 3.47
CA LYS A 85 10.35 1.73 3.98
C LYS A 85 11.58 1.27 4.76
N ALA A 86 11.52 0.12 5.44
CA ALA A 86 12.70 -0.45 6.11
C ALA A 86 13.74 -0.99 5.13
N GLU A 87 13.31 -1.62 4.02
CA GLU A 87 14.24 -2.06 2.97
C GLU A 87 14.75 -0.88 2.12
N LEU A 88 13.92 0.15 1.96
CA LEU A 88 14.18 1.33 1.15
C LEU A 88 14.10 2.62 2.00
N PRO A 89 15.03 2.85 2.95
CA PRO A 89 14.98 4.00 3.84
C PRO A 89 15.13 5.34 3.09
N ASP A 90 15.90 5.34 2.00
CA ASP A 90 16.11 6.49 1.11
C ASP A 90 14.90 6.82 0.22
N TRP A 91 13.87 5.98 0.19
CA TRP A 91 12.70 6.16 -0.68
C TRP A 91 11.54 6.81 0.05
N THR A 92 10.80 7.68 -0.62
CA THR A 92 9.53 8.21 -0.12
C THR A 92 8.44 7.16 -0.31
N VAL A 93 8.01 6.55 0.80
CA VAL A 93 6.92 5.58 0.81
C VAL A 93 5.70 6.26 1.41
N ILE A 94 4.68 6.47 0.60
CA ILE A 94 3.40 7.01 1.03
C ILE A 94 2.44 5.86 1.26
N TYR A 95 1.73 5.85 2.38
CA TYR A 95 0.67 4.90 2.64
C TYR A 95 -0.68 5.61 2.58
N PHE A 96 -1.64 4.98 1.91
CA PHE A 96 -3.02 5.41 1.87
C PHE A 96 -3.87 4.49 2.76
N ASP A 97 -4.38 5.07 3.82
CA ASP A 97 -5.16 4.43 4.85
C ASP A 97 -6.65 4.46 4.48
N GLU A 98 -7.13 3.37 3.89
CA GLU A 98 -8.53 3.23 3.49
C GLU A 98 -9.50 3.25 4.67
N GLN A 99 -9.05 2.95 5.90
CA GLN A 99 -9.89 3.01 7.09
C GLN A 99 -10.21 4.46 7.46
N GLN A 100 -9.26 5.37 7.22
CA GLN A 100 -9.38 6.79 7.56
C GLN A 100 -10.18 7.58 6.52
N VAL A 101 -10.47 7.01 5.35
CA VAL A 101 -11.26 7.67 4.30
C VAL A 101 -12.72 7.72 4.74
N ASP A 102 -13.20 8.93 4.98
CA ASP A 102 -14.61 9.17 5.27
C ASP A 102 -15.33 9.61 3.99
N ASP A 103 -16.04 8.67 3.34
CA ASP A 103 -16.78 8.93 2.10
C ASP A 103 -17.89 9.99 2.28
N THR A 104 -18.33 10.24 3.52
CA THR A 104 -19.33 11.26 3.84
C THR A 104 -18.73 12.67 3.97
N TYR A 105 -17.41 12.77 4.17
CA TYR A 105 -16.70 14.04 4.33
C TYR A 105 -15.89 14.39 3.07
N ARG A 106 -16.58 14.94 2.06
CA ARG A 106 -16.01 15.29 0.74
C ARG A 106 -14.81 16.27 0.77
N ASP A 107 -14.63 17.03 1.85
CA ASP A 107 -13.52 17.99 2.02
C ASP A 107 -12.41 17.45 2.94
N GLN A 108 -12.34 16.13 3.13
CA GLN A 108 -11.31 15.52 3.98
C GLN A 108 -9.91 15.84 3.42
N PRO A 109 -9.02 16.45 4.22
CA PRO A 109 -7.65 16.67 3.80
C PRO A 109 -6.99 15.33 3.45
N ARG A 110 -6.28 15.27 2.33
CA ARG A 110 -5.52 14.05 1.96
C ARG A 110 -4.56 13.62 3.07
N SER A 111 -4.02 14.56 3.82
CA SER A 111 -3.11 14.28 4.94
C SER A 111 -3.74 13.52 6.12
N ASP A 112 -5.07 13.38 6.19
CA ASP A 112 -5.76 12.61 7.24
C ASP A 112 -5.73 11.10 6.97
N TYR A 113 -5.71 10.68 5.70
CA TYR A 113 -5.67 9.28 5.28
C TYR A 113 -4.43 8.93 4.46
N GLU A 114 -3.66 9.89 3.98
CA GLU A 114 -2.43 9.68 3.22
C GLU A 114 -1.24 10.30 3.95
N TYR A 115 -0.28 9.46 4.31
CA TYR A 115 0.91 9.92 5.03
C TYR A 115 2.17 9.16 4.61
N GLU A 116 3.31 9.86 4.68
CA GLU A 116 4.61 9.24 4.44
C GLU A 116 4.99 8.37 5.63
N ILE A 117 5.32 7.10 5.35
CA ILE A 117 5.89 6.21 6.35
C ILE A 117 7.32 6.67 6.63
N LYS A 118 7.55 7.08 7.88
CA LYS A 118 8.89 7.43 8.34
C LYS A 118 9.63 6.16 8.75
N HIS A 119 10.93 6.12 8.51
CA HIS A 119 11.76 4.98 8.90
C HIS A 119 11.71 4.71 10.42
N ASP A 120 11.47 5.74 11.23
CA ASP A 120 11.30 5.62 12.69
C ASP A 120 10.04 4.82 13.08
N SER A 121 8.99 4.86 12.26
CA SER A 121 7.73 4.13 12.48
C SER A 121 7.88 2.61 12.38
N VAL A 122 8.97 2.12 11.76
CA VAL A 122 9.23 0.68 11.59
C VAL A 122 9.82 0.02 12.83
N ALA A 123 10.38 0.82 13.74
CA ALA A 123 10.99 0.31 14.97
C ALA A 123 9.97 -0.24 15.98
N PHE A 124 8.68 0.10 15.83
CA PHE A 124 7.63 -0.25 16.80
C PHE A 124 7.01 -1.65 16.63
N LEU A 125 7.28 -2.37 15.52
CA LEU A 125 6.68 -3.68 15.25
C LEU A 125 7.55 -4.90 15.61
N ARG A 126 8.69 -4.70 16.27
CA ARG A 126 9.47 -5.79 16.87
C ARG A 126 9.11 -5.92 18.35
N HIS A 127 8.16 -6.78 18.70
CA HIS A 127 8.02 -7.25 20.09
C HIS A 127 7.66 -8.72 20.20
#